data_AF-A0A9X2EB24-F1
#
_entry.id   AF-A0A9X2EB24-F1
#
_cell.length_a   1.000
_cell.length_b   1.000
_cell.length_c   1.000
_cell.angle_alpha   90.00
_cell.angle_beta   90.00
_cell.angle_gamma   90.00
#
_symmetry.space_group_name_H-M   'P 1'
#
loop_
_entity.id
_entity.type
_entity.pdbx_description
1 polymer ?
#
loop_
_entity_poly.entity_id
_entity_poly.type
_entity_poly.pdbx_seq_one_letter_code
_entity_poly.pdbx_strand_id
1 'polypeptide(L)'
;MVSFASQLLGQSKNFAGRVSQMGRDVDKVAQGWRGKGATAASARALGERMSATNIDEVVVAVAGYLNLYGKQLDQTRTTLLNIVDKEAAGAGMKVADDGSVTPATFPNCGQNPLVCRVMQQRLNEQAAFVEARIKEQLKNFANGEKQAATMLKQGVKFLRVLEKAPTTPMRSKDGRYALGMPERPGIPHDDTFPYNTKDANFGDYLSMLKWQAKLSGAEAFTGLDDATMMYRHYWENNGKPMEFDLSEAYREDSVIKNAIDQEIGRAIAAADQFAQAGNKNFQMTGARTDVDKNPATENWQKTIGRHHQWSYSNVRVEGNRVVMDVTVEARDYYNFNKGENDIATGISDKQNGRFAEIGWAKPFESHGSLKRTVSWEMGHPPAAGSGDTSDPQRNQGREDRTDNRHSGDGKRAPDNDRDTGRVGYK
;
A
#
# COMPACT_ATOMS: atom_id res chain seq x y z
N MET A 1 33.11 -4.80 2.50
CA MET A 1 31.63 -4.83 2.46
C MET A 1 31.08 -4.46 1.08
N VAL A 2 31.46 -3.30 0.51
CA VAL A 2 30.97 -2.82 -0.79
C VAL A 2 31.18 -3.82 -1.93
N SER A 3 32.36 -4.42 -2.07
CA SER A 3 32.62 -5.41 -3.13
C SER A 3 31.72 -6.65 -3.03
N PHE A 4 31.47 -7.12 -1.81
CA PHE A 4 30.58 -8.25 -1.56
C PHE A 4 29.11 -7.89 -1.90
N ALA A 5 28.68 -6.66 -1.58
CA ALA A 5 27.36 -6.15 -1.99
C ALA A 5 27.19 -6.18 -3.52
N SER A 6 28.19 -5.71 -4.27
CA SER A 6 28.16 -5.73 -5.73
C SER A 6 28.09 -7.15 -6.31
N GLN A 7 28.85 -8.08 -5.73
CA GLN A 7 28.79 -9.49 -6.12
C GLN A 7 27.41 -10.10 -5.83
N LEU A 8 26.84 -9.79 -4.65
CA LEU A 8 25.53 -10.29 -4.23
C LEU A 8 24.42 -9.79 -5.16
N LEU A 9 24.42 -8.50 -5.52
CA LEU A 9 23.49 -7.93 -6.52
C LEU A 9 23.65 -8.58 -7.90
N GLY A 10 24.88 -8.87 -8.31
CA GLY A 10 25.15 -9.59 -9.56
C GLY A 10 24.53 -10.99 -9.58
N GLN A 11 24.63 -11.72 -8.47
CA GLN A 11 24.00 -13.04 -8.32
C GLN A 11 22.46 -12.94 -8.28
N SER A 12 21.91 -11.95 -7.56
CA SER A 12 20.47 -11.68 -7.51
C SER A 12 19.89 -11.44 -8.90
N LYS A 13 20.55 -10.59 -9.69
CA LYS A 13 20.15 -10.31 -11.08
C LYS A 13 20.15 -11.56 -11.96
N ASN A 14 21.17 -12.42 -11.82
CA ASN A 14 21.23 -13.69 -12.54
C ASN A 14 20.09 -14.63 -12.13
N PHE A 15 19.79 -14.70 -10.83
CA PHE A 15 18.68 -15.49 -10.29
C PHE A 15 17.32 -15.01 -10.81
N ALA A 16 17.01 -13.72 -10.69
CA ALA A 16 15.78 -13.12 -11.20
C ALA A 16 15.62 -13.33 -12.72
N GLY A 17 16.73 -13.29 -13.47
CA GLY A 17 16.76 -13.63 -14.90
C GLY A 17 16.33 -15.07 -15.19
N ARG A 18 16.81 -16.05 -14.39
CA ARG A 18 16.41 -17.46 -14.51
C ARG A 18 14.94 -17.69 -14.15
N VAL A 19 14.43 -17.02 -13.13
CA VAL A 19 13.01 -17.10 -12.72
C VAL A 19 12.10 -16.53 -13.79
N SER A 20 12.50 -15.41 -14.40
CA SER A 20 11.78 -14.83 -15.54
C SER A 20 11.77 -15.76 -16.75
N GLN A 21 12.88 -16.47 -17.00
CA GLN A 21 12.96 -17.48 -18.05
C GLN A 21 12.02 -18.66 -17.77
N MET A 22 12.01 -19.17 -16.53
CA MET A 22 11.08 -20.23 -16.11
C MET A 22 9.62 -19.83 -16.39
N GLY A 23 9.22 -18.60 -16.04
CA GLY A 23 7.87 -18.10 -16.34
C GLY A 23 7.54 -18.17 -17.84
N ARG A 24 8.44 -17.68 -18.70
CA ARG A 24 8.27 -17.75 -20.16
C ARG A 24 8.18 -19.19 -20.69
N ASP A 25 8.98 -20.09 -20.14
CA ASP A 25 8.99 -21.50 -20.56
C ASP A 25 7.66 -22.18 -20.19
N VAL A 26 7.13 -21.91 -18.98
CA VAL A 26 5.83 -22.42 -18.53
C VAL A 26 4.69 -21.85 -19.39
N ASP A 27 4.69 -20.54 -19.65
CA ASP A 27 3.68 -19.90 -20.51
C ASP A 27 3.67 -20.51 -21.92
N LYS A 28 4.85 -20.76 -22.48
CA LYS A 28 5.00 -21.39 -23.81
C LYS A 28 4.44 -22.80 -23.84
N VAL A 29 4.66 -23.59 -22.79
CA VAL A 29 4.10 -24.96 -22.70
C VAL A 29 2.58 -24.91 -22.48
N ALA A 30 2.08 -23.98 -21.66
CA ALA A 30 0.66 -23.83 -21.36
C ALA A 30 -0.20 -23.46 -22.58
N GLN A 31 0.39 -22.88 -23.63
CA GLN A 31 -0.31 -22.61 -24.90
C GLN A 31 -0.82 -23.89 -25.58
N GLY A 32 -0.08 -25.00 -25.46
CA GLY A 32 -0.42 -26.29 -26.07
C GLY A 32 -0.96 -27.34 -25.10
N TRP A 33 -0.84 -27.11 -23.80
CA TRP A 33 -1.18 -28.09 -22.77
C TRP A 33 -2.37 -27.62 -21.92
N ARG A 34 -3.46 -28.39 -21.93
CA ARG A 34 -4.71 -28.08 -21.21
C ARG A 34 -5.09 -29.18 -20.21
N GLY A 35 -5.92 -28.82 -19.23
CA GLY A 35 -6.45 -29.73 -18.21
C GLY A 35 -5.82 -29.54 -16.83
N LYS A 36 -6.25 -30.35 -15.85
CA LYS A 36 -5.88 -30.20 -14.42
C LYS A 36 -4.36 -30.19 -14.17
N GLY A 37 -3.60 -30.98 -14.93
CA GLY A 37 -2.14 -31.01 -14.84
C GLY A 37 -1.48 -29.69 -15.26
N ALA A 38 -1.98 -29.07 -16.34
CA ALA A 38 -1.50 -27.76 -16.78
C ALA A 38 -1.83 -26.67 -15.75
N THR A 39 -3.06 -26.65 -15.20
CA THR A 39 -3.45 -25.72 -14.13
C THR A 39 -2.58 -25.87 -12.88
N ALA A 40 -2.30 -27.10 -12.45
CA ALA A 40 -1.44 -27.36 -11.29
C ALA A 40 0.01 -26.93 -11.55
N ALA A 41 0.54 -27.15 -12.76
CA ALA A 41 1.88 -26.72 -13.15
C ALA A 41 2.00 -25.19 -13.19
N SER A 42 1.02 -24.48 -13.76
CA SER A 42 0.97 -23.02 -13.75
C SER A 42 0.85 -22.45 -12.33
N ALA A 43 0.00 -23.03 -11.48
CA ALA A 43 -0.12 -22.62 -10.08
C ALA A 43 1.19 -22.82 -9.31
N ARG A 44 1.88 -23.94 -9.53
CA ARG A 44 3.20 -24.18 -8.94
C ARG A 44 4.23 -23.17 -9.45
N ALA A 45 4.28 -22.90 -10.76
CA ALA A 45 5.20 -21.92 -11.33
C ALA A 45 4.99 -20.50 -10.77
N LEU A 46 3.73 -20.12 -10.51
CA LEU A 46 3.39 -18.87 -9.81
C LEU A 46 3.93 -18.87 -8.37
N GLY A 47 3.73 -19.95 -7.61
CA GLY A 47 4.27 -20.09 -6.25
C GLY A 47 5.80 -20.04 -6.19
N GLU A 48 6.49 -20.67 -7.15
CA GLU A 48 7.95 -20.60 -7.28
C GLU A 48 8.43 -19.20 -7.68
N ARG A 49 7.66 -18.48 -8.51
CA ARG A 49 7.97 -17.09 -8.87
C ARG A 49 7.82 -16.14 -7.69
N MET A 50 6.76 -16.28 -6.89
CA MET A 50 6.58 -15.50 -5.65
C MET A 50 7.71 -15.78 -4.65
N SER A 51 8.05 -17.05 -4.49
CA SER A 51 9.18 -17.49 -3.67
C SER A 51 10.49 -16.83 -4.08
N ALA A 52 10.76 -16.80 -5.38
CA ALA A 52 11.93 -16.15 -5.93
C ALA A 52 11.93 -14.62 -5.75
N THR A 53 10.77 -13.96 -5.91
CA THR A 53 10.64 -12.52 -5.65
C THR A 53 10.98 -12.18 -4.20
N ASN A 54 10.44 -12.93 -3.23
CA ASN A 54 10.75 -12.72 -1.82
C ASN A 54 12.25 -12.88 -1.52
N ILE A 55 12.91 -13.88 -2.13
CA ILE A 55 14.36 -14.10 -1.96
C ILE A 55 15.16 -12.95 -2.58
N ASP A 56 14.81 -12.52 -3.80
CA ASP A 56 15.49 -11.41 -4.49
C ASP A 56 15.39 -10.12 -3.68
N GLU A 57 14.22 -9.79 -3.14
CA GLU A 57 14.00 -8.62 -2.30
C GLU A 57 14.87 -8.61 -1.03
N VAL A 58 14.90 -9.72 -0.29
CA VAL A 58 15.77 -9.80 0.91
C VAL A 58 17.25 -9.71 0.53
N VAL A 59 17.67 -10.34 -0.56
CA VAL A 59 19.06 -10.31 -1.03
C VAL A 59 19.48 -8.90 -1.44
N VAL A 60 18.62 -8.18 -2.17
CA VAL A 60 18.82 -6.77 -2.55
C VAL A 60 18.88 -5.88 -1.31
N ALA A 61 18.01 -6.10 -0.32
CA ALA A 61 18.03 -5.38 0.96
C ALA A 61 19.35 -5.58 1.72
N VAL A 62 19.82 -6.83 1.85
CA VAL A 62 21.10 -7.16 2.49
C VAL A 62 22.28 -6.51 1.75
N ALA A 63 22.28 -6.55 0.42
CA ALA A 63 23.29 -5.85 -0.38
C ALA A 63 23.24 -4.33 -0.18
N GLY A 64 22.04 -3.76 -0.05
CA GLY A 64 21.81 -2.36 0.28
C GLY A 64 22.49 -1.96 1.59
N TYR A 65 22.26 -2.73 2.67
CA TYR A 65 22.90 -2.50 3.96
C TYR A 65 24.43 -2.62 3.89
N LEU A 66 24.96 -3.63 3.18
CA LEU A 66 26.40 -3.82 3.00
C LEU A 66 27.05 -2.61 2.29
N ASN A 67 26.36 -2.03 1.31
CA ASN A 67 26.85 -0.89 0.56
C ASN A 67 26.77 0.41 1.39
N LEU A 68 25.62 0.66 2.03
CA LEU A 68 25.39 1.84 2.86
C LEU A 68 26.40 1.92 4.01
N TYR A 69 26.44 0.91 4.87
CA TYR A 69 27.33 0.90 6.03
C TYR A 69 28.79 0.71 5.63
N GLY A 70 29.06 -0.02 4.55
CA GLY A 70 30.41 -0.15 4.00
C GLY A 70 31.00 1.22 3.61
N LYS A 71 30.22 2.08 2.95
CA LYS A 71 30.63 3.45 2.61
C LYS A 71 30.79 4.34 3.84
N GLN A 72 29.82 4.27 4.76
CA GLN A 72 29.86 5.07 5.99
C GLN A 72 31.11 4.76 6.83
N LEU A 73 31.41 3.47 7.05
CA LEU A 73 32.59 3.05 7.81
C LEU A 73 33.89 3.45 7.10
N ASP A 74 33.96 3.33 5.77
CA ASP A 74 35.14 3.75 5.00
C ASP A 74 35.37 5.27 5.07
N GLN A 75 34.30 6.08 5.04
CA GLN A 75 34.37 7.53 5.22
C GLN A 75 34.82 7.91 6.64
N THR A 76 34.26 7.29 7.66
CA THR A 76 34.69 7.52 9.06
C THR A 76 36.14 7.12 9.26
N ARG A 77 36.56 5.96 8.73
CA ARG A 77 37.96 5.51 8.75
C ARG A 77 38.87 6.50 8.05
N THR A 78 38.51 6.96 6.86
CA THR A 78 39.31 7.91 6.07
C THR A 78 39.48 9.24 6.81
N THR A 79 38.41 9.73 7.42
CA THR A 79 38.45 10.95 8.25
C THR A 79 39.36 10.76 9.46
N LEU A 80 39.21 9.64 10.17
CA LEU A 80 40.05 9.31 11.33
C LEU A 80 41.54 9.22 10.96
N LEU A 81 41.88 8.50 9.89
CA LEU A 81 43.26 8.38 9.42
C LEU A 81 43.84 9.72 8.97
N ASN A 82 43.05 10.60 8.33
CA ASN A 82 43.53 11.94 8.00
C ASN A 82 43.87 12.75 9.27
N ILE A 83 43.07 12.62 10.34
CA ILE A 83 43.36 13.30 11.61
C ILE A 83 44.63 12.74 12.24
N VAL A 84 44.76 11.41 12.32
CA VAL A 84 45.90 10.75 12.97
C VAL A 84 47.19 10.93 12.16
N ASP A 85 47.18 10.59 10.87
CA ASP A 85 48.37 10.47 10.03
C ASP A 85 48.84 11.81 9.47
N LYS A 86 47.95 12.82 9.40
CA LYS A 86 48.31 14.15 8.86
C LYS A 86 48.28 15.22 9.94
N GLU A 87 47.16 15.39 10.64
CA GLU A 87 47.03 16.50 11.58
C GLU A 87 47.86 16.27 12.86
N ALA A 88 47.67 15.12 13.53
CA ALA A 88 48.37 14.81 14.78
C ALA A 88 49.85 14.57 14.53
N ALA A 89 50.19 13.72 13.56
CA ALA A 89 51.58 13.44 13.19
C ALA A 89 52.32 14.70 12.71
N GLY A 90 51.67 15.54 11.88
CA GLY A 90 52.24 16.81 11.41
C GLY A 90 52.48 17.83 12.53
N ALA A 91 51.72 17.77 13.62
CA ALA A 91 51.92 18.57 14.82
C ALA A 91 52.89 17.95 15.84
N GLY A 92 53.51 16.81 15.52
CA GLY A 92 54.43 16.09 16.41
C GLY A 92 53.76 15.40 17.60
N MET A 93 52.44 15.21 17.55
CA MET A 93 51.68 14.53 18.58
C MET A 93 51.75 13.01 18.40
N LYS A 94 51.55 12.26 19.49
CA LYS A 94 51.42 10.80 19.44
C LYS A 94 49.99 10.39 19.79
N VAL A 95 49.43 9.45 19.04
CA VAL A 95 48.07 8.95 19.25
C VAL A 95 48.14 7.47 19.67
N ALA A 96 47.39 7.08 20.70
CA ALA A 96 47.24 5.68 21.11
C ALA A 96 45.95 5.06 20.54
N ASP A 97 45.82 3.73 20.64
CA ASP A 97 44.69 2.98 20.07
C ASP A 97 43.32 3.33 20.67
N ASP A 98 43.28 3.81 21.92
CA ASP A 98 42.06 4.29 22.58
C ASP A 98 41.68 5.73 22.16
N GLY A 99 42.47 6.32 21.26
CA GLY A 99 42.30 7.68 20.76
C GLY A 99 42.87 8.76 21.66
N SER A 100 43.56 8.42 22.75
CA SER A 100 44.26 9.42 23.57
C SER A 100 45.44 10.05 22.81
N VAL A 101 45.65 11.36 22.99
CA VAL A 101 46.66 12.13 22.26
C VAL A 101 47.67 12.73 23.23
N THR A 102 48.93 12.38 23.05
CA THR A 102 50.06 12.97 23.77
C THR A 102 50.57 14.19 23.00
N PRO A 103 50.59 15.40 23.60
CA PRO A 103 51.10 16.61 22.96
C PRO A 103 52.61 16.53 22.72
N ALA A 104 53.09 17.31 21.75
CA ALA A 104 54.51 17.56 21.58
C ALA A 104 55.09 18.36 22.76
N THR A 105 56.38 18.19 23.02
CA THR A 105 57.10 18.94 24.07
C THR A 105 57.71 20.22 23.49
N PHE A 106 57.44 21.36 24.12
CA PHE A 106 58.08 22.62 23.73
C PHE A 106 59.58 22.61 24.10
N PRO A 107 60.51 22.95 23.18
CA PRO A 107 61.94 22.90 23.46
C PRO A 107 62.42 24.05 24.36
N ASN A 108 63.64 23.92 24.91
CA ASN A 108 64.38 24.98 25.63
C ASN A 108 63.68 25.57 26.87
N CYS A 109 62.84 24.78 27.54
CA CYS A 109 62.09 25.19 28.73
C CYS A 109 62.93 25.67 29.93
N GLY A 110 64.24 25.40 29.96
CA GLY A 110 65.15 25.88 31.00
C GLY A 110 65.51 27.36 30.92
N GLN A 111 65.33 28.03 29.77
CA GLN A 111 65.76 29.42 29.58
C GLN A 111 64.69 30.47 29.95
N ASN A 112 63.41 30.16 29.75
CA ASN A 112 62.30 31.03 30.16
C ASN A 112 61.08 30.19 30.60
N PRO A 113 60.95 29.92 31.91
CA PRO A 113 59.90 29.05 32.45
C PRO A 113 58.47 29.53 32.16
N LEU A 114 58.26 30.85 32.12
CA LEU A 114 56.93 31.44 31.85
C LEU A 114 56.53 31.22 30.38
N VAL A 115 57.43 31.50 29.44
CA VAL A 115 57.16 31.28 28.00
C VAL A 115 56.94 29.79 27.72
N CYS A 116 57.76 28.91 28.29
CA CYS A 116 57.56 27.47 28.15
C CYS A 116 56.19 27.02 28.65
N ARG A 117 55.74 27.48 29.82
CA ARG A 117 54.43 27.11 30.36
C ARG A 117 53.29 27.53 29.43
N VAL A 118 53.32 28.75 28.90
CA VAL A 118 52.29 29.26 27.98
C VAL A 118 52.28 28.48 26.67
N MET A 119 53.45 28.22 26.08
CA MET A 119 53.55 27.50 24.81
C MET A 119 53.18 26.02 24.95
N GLN A 120 53.59 25.37 26.04
CA GLN A 120 53.19 24.00 26.34
C GLN A 120 51.69 23.90 26.58
N GLN A 121 51.07 24.87 27.26
CA GLN A 121 49.62 24.89 27.44
C GLN A 121 48.88 24.95 26.11
N ARG A 122 49.35 25.75 25.13
CA ARG A 122 48.77 25.77 23.78
C ARG A 122 48.88 24.42 23.07
N LEU A 123 50.02 23.73 23.18
CA LEU A 123 50.19 22.39 22.62
C LEU A 123 49.26 21.37 23.29
N ASN A 124 49.05 21.49 24.61
CA ASN A 124 48.11 20.65 25.35
C ASN A 124 46.66 20.89 24.91
N GLU A 125 46.25 22.16 24.74
CA GLU A 125 44.92 22.52 24.24
C GLU A 125 44.69 22.01 22.81
N GLN A 126 45.69 22.11 21.95
CA GLN A 126 45.63 21.58 20.59
C GLN A 126 45.51 20.05 20.59
N ALA A 127 46.29 19.35 21.42
CA ALA A 127 46.20 17.90 21.57
C ALA A 127 44.82 17.47 22.11
N ALA A 128 44.26 18.18 23.08
CA ALA A 128 42.93 17.91 23.62
C ALA A 128 41.83 18.08 22.54
N PHE A 129 41.96 19.08 21.67
CA PHE A 129 41.03 19.27 20.55
C PHE A 129 41.11 18.12 19.52
N VAL A 130 42.32 17.70 19.16
CA VAL A 130 42.54 16.56 18.26
C VAL A 130 42.02 15.26 18.88
N GLU A 131 42.31 15.03 20.16
CA GLU A 131 41.81 13.89 20.93
C GLU A 131 40.29 13.80 20.90
N ALA A 132 39.59 14.92 21.17
CA ALA A 132 38.14 14.95 21.14
C ALA A 132 37.56 14.54 19.77
N ARG A 133 38.18 15.02 18.68
CA ARG A 133 37.77 14.67 17.31
C ARG A 133 38.04 13.19 16.99
N ILE A 134 39.20 12.66 17.40
CA ILE A 134 39.53 11.24 17.23
C ILE A 134 38.52 10.36 17.97
N LYS A 135 38.27 10.65 19.25
CA LYS A 135 37.32 9.90 20.08
C LYS A 135 35.90 9.93 19.51
N GLU A 136 35.47 11.06 18.96
CA GLU A 136 34.18 11.17 18.30
C GLU A 136 34.11 10.32 17.01
N GLN A 137 35.17 10.29 16.19
CA GLN A 137 35.21 9.41 15.02
C GLN A 137 35.20 7.92 15.41
N LEU A 138 35.95 7.53 16.46
CA LEU A 138 35.93 6.16 16.98
C LEU A 138 34.52 5.74 17.45
N LYS A 139 33.82 6.63 18.18
CA LYS A 139 32.44 6.42 18.59
C LYS A 139 31.49 6.27 17.40
N ASN A 140 31.63 7.13 16.39
CA ASN A 140 30.82 7.06 15.18
C ASN A 140 31.06 5.77 14.39
N PHE A 141 32.31 5.30 14.33
CA PHE A 141 32.66 4.02 13.72
C PHE A 141 31.98 2.86 14.47
N ALA A 142 32.13 2.80 15.80
CA ALA A 142 31.53 1.77 16.63
C ALA A 142 29.99 1.72 16.55
N ASN A 143 29.35 2.89 16.47
CA ASN A 143 27.90 2.98 16.28
C ASN A 143 27.48 2.48 14.88
N GLY A 144 28.21 2.87 13.84
CA GLY A 144 27.98 2.39 12.47
C GLY A 144 28.10 0.88 12.37
N GLU A 145 29.10 0.27 13.01
CA GLU A 145 29.26 -1.19 13.04
C GLU A 145 28.10 -1.89 13.76
N LYS A 146 27.65 -1.38 14.91
CA LYS A 146 26.51 -1.95 15.63
C LYS A 146 25.22 -1.91 14.81
N GLN A 147 24.95 -0.78 14.15
CA GLN A 147 23.80 -0.62 13.26
C GLN A 147 23.89 -1.59 12.07
N ALA A 148 25.04 -1.66 11.41
CA ALA A 148 25.30 -2.59 10.33
C ALA A 148 25.06 -4.05 10.75
N ALA A 149 25.64 -4.46 11.88
CA ALA A 149 25.48 -5.81 12.40
C ALA A 149 24.01 -6.15 12.69
N THR A 150 23.24 -5.20 13.21
CA THR A 150 21.81 -5.39 13.51
C THR A 150 21.00 -5.62 12.24
N MET A 151 21.14 -4.72 11.25
CA MET A 151 20.38 -4.81 9.99
C MET A 151 20.77 -6.05 9.18
N LEU A 152 22.06 -6.37 9.12
CA LEU A 152 22.54 -7.58 8.44
C LEU A 152 22.03 -8.86 9.11
N LYS A 153 22.02 -8.93 10.45
CA LYS A 153 21.44 -10.08 11.17
C LYS A 153 19.95 -10.23 10.89
N GLN A 154 19.21 -9.12 10.79
CA GLN A 154 17.79 -9.14 10.46
C GLN A 154 17.54 -9.66 9.04
N GLY A 155 18.28 -9.15 8.04
CA GLY A 155 18.20 -9.65 6.67
C GLY A 155 18.52 -11.15 6.56
N VAL A 156 19.59 -11.60 7.23
CA VAL A 156 19.94 -13.03 7.29
C VAL A 156 18.86 -13.87 7.97
N LYS A 157 18.20 -13.34 9.02
CA LYS A 157 17.08 -14.02 9.67
C LYS A 157 15.90 -14.20 8.70
N PHE A 158 15.59 -13.18 7.89
CA PHE A 158 14.57 -13.30 6.85
C PHE A 158 14.95 -14.32 5.78
N LEU A 159 16.20 -14.34 5.32
CA LEU A 159 16.67 -15.39 4.39
C LEU A 159 16.47 -16.80 4.96
N ARG A 160 16.75 -17.02 6.25
CA ARG A 160 16.51 -18.31 6.91
C ARG A 160 15.03 -18.68 7.04
N VAL A 161 14.15 -17.69 7.13
CA VAL A 161 12.70 -17.93 7.09
C VAL A 161 12.29 -18.36 5.69
N LEU A 162 12.76 -17.65 4.66
CA LEU A 162 12.50 -17.99 3.26
C LEU A 162 13.11 -19.33 2.85
N GLU A 163 14.24 -19.74 3.42
CA GLU A 163 14.81 -21.07 3.22
C GLU A 163 13.84 -22.19 3.62
N LYS A 164 13.04 -21.98 4.68
CA LYS A 164 12.08 -22.96 5.20
C LYS A 164 10.67 -22.80 4.63
N ALA A 165 10.29 -21.58 4.29
CA ALA A 165 8.97 -21.21 3.81
C ALA A 165 9.08 -20.06 2.80
N PRO A 166 9.52 -20.35 1.56
CA PRO A 166 9.92 -19.33 0.60
C PRO A 166 8.77 -18.46 0.10
N THR A 167 7.54 -18.95 0.21
CA THR A 167 6.33 -18.18 -0.08
C THR A 167 5.90 -17.25 1.05
N THR A 168 6.59 -17.22 2.20
CA THR A 168 6.22 -16.32 3.31
C THR A 168 6.50 -14.89 2.88
N PRO A 169 5.47 -14.04 2.69
CA PRO A 169 5.70 -12.68 2.22
C PRO A 169 6.40 -11.87 3.31
N MET A 170 7.37 -11.05 2.90
CA MET A 170 7.98 -10.07 3.80
C MET A 170 6.93 -9.06 4.23
N ARG A 171 6.80 -8.82 5.54
CA ARG A 171 5.77 -7.92 6.08
C ARG A 171 6.33 -6.61 6.62
N SER A 172 5.51 -5.57 6.58
CA SER A 172 5.71 -4.32 7.31
C SER A 172 5.79 -4.59 8.82
N LYS A 173 6.32 -3.64 9.60
CA LYS A 173 6.49 -3.77 11.06
C LYS A 173 5.17 -4.04 11.80
N ASP A 174 4.06 -3.50 11.31
CA ASP A 174 2.72 -3.72 11.84
C ASP A 174 2.05 -5.00 11.32
N GLY A 175 2.73 -5.74 10.42
CA GLY A 175 2.25 -6.98 9.83
C GLY A 175 1.17 -6.82 8.76
N ARG A 176 0.70 -5.60 8.47
CA ARG A 176 -0.47 -5.34 7.61
C ARG A 176 -0.17 -5.37 6.13
N TYR A 177 1.02 -4.96 5.71
CA TYR A 177 1.44 -5.02 4.32
C TYR A 177 2.44 -6.13 4.11
N ALA A 178 2.31 -6.79 2.97
CA ALA A 178 3.18 -7.84 2.49
C ALA A 178 3.80 -7.41 1.15
N LEU A 179 5.10 -7.64 0.95
CA LEU A 179 5.69 -7.57 -0.38
C LEU A 179 5.15 -8.71 -1.26
N GLY A 180 4.98 -8.42 -2.54
CA GLY A 180 4.44 -9.35 -3.53
C GLY A 180 3.35 -8.75 -4.40
N MET A 181 2.83 -9.56 -5.32
CA MET A 181 1.80 -9.14 -6.25
C MET A 181 0.50 -8.72 -5.53
N PRO A 182 -0.34 -7.89 -6.18
CA PRO A 182 -1.69 -7.63 -5.71
C PRO A 182 -2.45 -8.92 -5.42
N GLU A 183 -2.84 -9.10 -4.16
CA GLU A 183 -3.68 -10.22 -3.72
C GLU A 183 -5.02 -9.69 -3.22
N ARG A 184 -6.12 -10.32 -3.67
CA ARG A 184 -7.44 -10.03 -3.14
C ARG A 184 -7.64 -10.83 -1.85
N PRO A 185 -7.93 -10.18 -0.70
CA PRO A 185 -8.28 -10.90 0.51
C PRO A 185 -9.63 -11.63 0.36
N GLY A 186 -9.77 -12.77 1.04
CA GLY A 186 -11.05 -13.45 1.15
C GLY A 186 -12.05 -12.59 1.93
N ILE A 187 -13.23 -12.37 1.36
CA ILE A 187 -14.32 -11.60 1.97
C ILE A 187 -15.51 -12.54 2.17
N PRO A 188 -15.87 -12.88 3.42
CA PRO A 188 -17.11 -13.59 3.69
C PRO A 188 -18.28 -12.66 3.40
N HIS A 189 -19.38 -13.22 2.90
CA HIS A 189 -20.66 -12.53 2.82
C HIS A 189 -21.70 -13.34 3.58
N ASP A 190 -22.69 -12.65 4.11
CA ASP A 190 -23.90 -13.23 4.65
C ASP A 190 -25.03 -13.16 3.60
N ASP A 191 -25.96 -14.10 3.68
CA ASP A 191 -27.22 -14.03 2.96
C ASP A 191 -28.33 -14.49 3.89
N THR A 192 -28.95 -13.50 4.56
CA THR A 192 -30.00 -13.76 5.55
C THR A 192 -31.39 -13.93 4.92
N PHE A 193 -31.51 -13.64 3.62
CA PHE A 193 -32.72 -13.80 2.80
C PHE A 193 -32.40 -14.64 1.56
N PRO A 194 -32.23 -15.96 1.72
CA PRO A 194 -31.68 -16.81 0.68
C PRO A 194 -32.54 -16.77 -0.59
N TYR A 195 -31.86 -16.54 -1.71
CA TYR A 195 -32.48 -16.30 -3.00
C TYR A 195 -33.42 -17.43 -3.45
N ASN A 196 -34.62 -17.06 -3.89
CA ASN A 196 -35.61 -17.94 -4.53
C ASN A 196 -35.94 -19.21 -3.70
N THR A 197 -36.16 -19.03 -2.40
CA THR A 197 -36.50 -20.10 -1.45
C THR A 197 -37.98 -20.14 -1.07
N LYS A 198 -38.78 -19.16 -1.50
CA LYS A 198 -40.20 -19.03 -1.14
C LYS A 198 -41.05 -18.63 -2.33
N ASP A 199 -42.34 -18.95 -2.27
CA ASP A 199 -43.31 -18.49 -3.25
C ASP A 199 -43.79 -17.05 -2.95
N ALA A 200 -44.15 -16.33 -4.01
CA ALA A 200 -44.74 -15.01 -3.92
C ALA A 200 -46.21 -15.06 -3.48
N ASN A 201 -46.68 -13.99 -2.83
CA ASN A 201 -48.08 -13.78 -2.45
C ASN A 201 -48.59 -12.40 -2.89
N PHE A 202 -49.90 -12.14 -2.74
CA PHE A 202 -50.52 -10.88 -3.14
C PHE A 202 -49.91 -9.64 -2.47
N GLY A 203 -49.49 -9.75 -1.20
CA GLY A 203 -48.82 -8.67 -0.47
C GLY A 203 -47.43 -8.33 -1.03
N ASP A 204 -46.75 -9.30 -1.64
CA ASP A 204 -45.45 -9.07 -2.28
C ASP A 204 -45.60 -8.17 -3.53
N TYR A 205 -46.65 -8.35 -4.34
CA TYR A 205 -46.95 -7.49 -5.50
C TYR A 205 -47.28 -6.05 -5.10
N LEU A 206 -48.08 -5.85 -4.04
CA LEU A 206 -48.36 -4.50 -3.50
C LEU A 206 -47.07 -3.84 -2.97
N SER A 207 -46.20 -4.64 -2.35
CA SER A 207 -44.91 -4.15 -1.85
C SER A 207 -43.98 -3.78 -3.00
N MET A 208 -43.92 -4.59 -4.06
CA MET A 208 -43.14 -4.28 -5.27
C MET A 208 -43.56 -2.94 -5.87
N LEU A 209 -44.86 -2.71 -6.07
CA LEU A 209 -45.38 -1.43 -6.60
C LEU A 209 -44.97 -0.25 -5.73
N LYS A 210 -45.07 -0.38 -4.40
CA LYS A 210 -44.63 0.65 -3.44
C LYS A 210 -43.13 0.96 -3.62
N TRP A 211 -42.30 -0.07 -3.72
CA TRP A 211 -40.84 0.10 -3.76
C TRP A 211 -40.33 0.58 -5.12
N GLN A 212 -40.92 0.13 -6.22
CA GLN A 212 -40.65 0.68 -7.55
C GLN A 212 -41.06 2.16 -7.64
N ALA A 213 -42.22 2.54 -7.08
CA ALA A 213 -42.63 3.94 -7.02
C ALA A 213 -41.67 4.79 -6.16
N LYS A 214 -41.17 4.25 -5.05
CA LYS A 214 -40.15 4.91 -4.23
C LYS A 214 -38.83 5.08 -4.96
N LEU A 215 -38.38 4.06 -5.70
CA LEU A 215 -37.19 4.13 -6.53
C LEU A 215 -37.34 5.22 -7.59
N SER A 216 -38.42 5.22 -8.37
CA SER A 216 -38.66 6.26 -9.37
C SER A 216 -38.78 7.66 -8.77
N GLY A 217 -39.33 7.79 -7.56
CA GLY A 217 -39.36 9.05 -6.83
C GLY A 217 -37.97 9.50 -6.37
N ALA A 218 -37.18 8.58 -5.82
CA ALA A 218 -35.81 8.84 -5.35
C ALA A 218 -34.88 9.25 -6.51
N GLU A 219 -35.03 8.64 -7.68
CA GLU A 219 -34.26 8.95 -8.89
C GLU A 219 -34.50 10.37 -9.43
N ALA A 220 -35.59 11.01 -9.02
CA ALA A 220 -35.84 12.42 -9.34
C ALA A 220 -34.98 13.39 -8.50
N PHE A 221 -34.40 12.94 -7.39
CA PHE A 221 -33.53 13.73 -6.52
C PHE A 221 -32.05 13.52 -6.90
N THR A 222 -31.25 14.58 -6.87
CA THR A 222 -29.84 14.56 -7.28
C THR A 222 -28.88 14.05 -6.20
N GLY A 223 -29.38 13.70 -5.01
CA GLY A 223 -28.54 13.30 -3.86
C GLY A 223 -28.60 11.83 -3.51
N LEU A 224 -29.17 10.97 -4.37
CA LEU A 224 -29.36 9.52 -4.15
C LEU A 224 -29.11 8.71 -5.44
N ASP A 225 -28.37 9.27 -6.38
CA ASP A 225 -28.12 8.66 -7.68
C ASP A 225 -27.34 7.35 -7.57
N ASP A 226 -26.26 7.27 -6.81
CA ASP A 226 -25.55 6.00 -6.59
C ASP A 226 -26.44 4.97 -5.88
N ALA A 227 -27.16 5.41 -4.85
CA ALA A 227 -28.05 4.53 -4.08
C ALA A 227 -29.16 3.93 -4.95
N THR A 228 -29.77 4.76 -5.80
CA THR A 228 -30.84 4.34 -6.71
C THR A 228 -30.29 3.47 -7.83
N MET A 229 -29.08 3.73 -8.31
CA MET A 229 -28.38 2.89 -9.28
C MET A 229 -28.18 1.46 -8.73
N MET A 230 -27.67 1.32 -7.50
CA MET A 230 -27.48 0.01 -6.85
C MET A 230 -28.81 -0.71 -6.61
N TYR A 231 -29.82 0.01 -6.12
CA TYR A 231 -31.14 -0.57 -5.86
C TYR A 231 -31.87 -0.98 -7.14
N ARG A 232 -31.69 -0.24 -8.24
CA ARG A 232 -32.20 -0.63 -9.56
C ARG A 232 -31.55 -1.93 -10.03
N HIS A 233 -30.24 -2.07 -9.87
CA HIS A 233 -29.53 -3.28 -10.25
C HIS A 233 -29.99 -4.51 -9.44
N TYR A 234 -30.28 -4.34 -8.15
CA TYR A 234 -30.92 -5.38 -7.33
C TYR A 234 -32.21 -5.91 -7.99
N TRP A 235 -33.06 -5.02 -8.52
CA TRP A 235 -34.30 -5.36 -9.23
C TRP A 235 -34.10 -5.96 -10.62
N GLU A 236 -32.95 -5.78 -11.27
CA GLU A 236 -32.64 -6.47 -12.53
C GLU A 236 -32.50 -7.99 -12.34
N ASN A 237 -32.38 -8.45 -11.07
CA ASN A 237 -32.46 -9.86 -10.68
C ASN A 237 -31.40 -10.76 -11.34
N ASN A 238 -30.28 -10.19 -11.79
CA ASN A 238 -29.22 -10.93 -12.48
C ASN A 238 -28.05 -11.30 -11.54
N GLY A 239 -27.85 -10.54 -10.46
CA GLY A 239 -26.80 -10.77 -9.46
C GLY A 239 -25.39 -10.55 -9.99
N LYS A 240 -25.24 -9.81 -11.09
CA LYS A 240 -23.93 -9.50 -11.66
C LYS A 240 -23.17 -8.56 -10.70
N PRO A 241 -21.85 -8.67 -10.59
CA PRO A 241 -21.08 -7.68 -9.84
C PRO A 241 -21.31 -6.27 -10.41
N MET A 242 -21.37 -5.29 -9.53
CA MET A 242 -21.60 -3.89 -9.89
C MET A 242 -20.52 -2.99 -9.31
N GLU A 243 -20.04 -2.07 -10.14
CA GLU A 243 -19.03 -1.07 -9.77
C GLU A 243 -19.71 0.25 -9.38
N PHE A 244 -19.26 0.87 -8.28
CA PHE A 244 -19.61 2.24 -7.88
C PHE A 244 -18.38 3.16 -7.95
N ASP A 245 -18.58 4.47 -8.15
CA ASP A 245 -17.46 5.43 -8.23
C ASP A 245 -16.92 5.76 -6.83
N LEU A 246 -15.93 4.98 -6.37
CA LEU A 246 -15.24 5.23 -5.10
C LEU A 246 -14.52 6.60 -5.08
N SER A 247 -14.18 7.18 -6.24
CA SER A 247 -13.60 8.53 -6.30
C SER A 247 -14.63 9.61 -6.01
N GLU A 248 -15.90 9.39 -6.34
CA GLU A 248 -17.02 10.24 -5.93
C GLU A 248 -17.31 10.08 -4.44
N ALA A 249 -17.39 8.85 -3.96
CA ALA A 249 -17.53 8.54 -2.54
C ALA A 249 -16.48 9.26 -1.67
N TYR A 250 -15.23 9.27 -2.13
CA TYR A 250 -14.13 9.96 -1.47
C TYR A 250 -14.33 11.49 -1.38
N ARG A 251 -15.05 12.11 -2.31
CA ARG A 251 -15.31 13.56 -2.30
C ARG A 251 -16.53 13.92 -1.47
N GLU A 252 -17.55 13.10 -1.52
CA GLU A 252 -18.86 13.41 -0.95
C GLU A 252 -19.05 12.94 0.48
N ASP A 253 -18.37 11.85 0.87
CA ASP A 253 -18.58 11.22 2.15
C ASP A 253 -17.35 11.29 3.06
N SER A 254 -17.50 11.98 4.19
CA SER A 254 -16.40 12.17 5.14
C SER A 254 -15.92 10.88 5.81
N VAL A 255 -16.77 9.86 5.98
CA VAL A 255 -16.38 8.59 6.59
C VAL A 255 -15.56 7.77 5.60
N ILE A 256 -16.02 7.70 4.34
CA ILE A 256 -15.30 7.01 3.27
C ILE A 256 -13.96 7.71 2.99
N LYS A 257 -13.96 9.05 2.90
CA LYS A 257 -12.73 9.83 2.77
C LYS A 257 -11.70 9.50 3.84
N ASN A 258 -12.12 9.54 5.11
CA ASN A 258 -11.24 9.25 6.24
C ASN A 258 -10.72 7.80 6.20
N ALA A 259 -11.56 6.83 5.81
CA ALA A 259 -11.16 5.43 5.70
C ALA A 259 -10.09 5.22 4.61
N ILE A 260 -10.24 5.87 3.46
CA ILE A 260 -9.30 5.85 2.34
C ILE A 260 -7.99 6.55 2.72
N ASP A 261 -8.06 7.74 3.33
CA ASP A 261 -6.86 8.49 3.75
C ASP A 261 -6.02 7.67 4.76
N GLN A 262 -6.68 7.00 5.70
CA GLN A 262 -6.00 6.12 6.65
C GLN A 262 -5.35 4.90 5.98
N GLU A 263 -6.01 4.30 4.97
CA GLU A 263 -5.44 3.18 4.22
C GLU A 263 -4.22 3.60 3.41
N ILE A 264 -4.32 4.71 2.68
CA ILE A 264 -3.20 5.29 1.95
C ILE A 264 -2.04 5.64 2.91
N GLY A 265 -2.35 6.22 4.07
CA GLY A 265 -1.34 6.51 5.10
C GLY A 265 -0.59 5.27 5.60
N ARG A 266 -1.31 4.15 5.82
CA ARG A 266 -0.69 2.87 6.18
C ARG A 266 0.19 2.33 5.05
N ALA A 267 -0.28 2.40 3.81
CA ALA A 267 0.51 2.01 2.63
C ALA A 267 1.80 2.84 2.55
N ILE A 268 1.73 4.16 2.67
CA ILE A 268 2.90 5.06 2.64
C ILE A 268 3.93 4.64 3.69
N ALA A 269 3.50 4.42 4.94
CA ALA A 269 4.40 4.01 6.02
C ALA A 269 5.09 2.66 5.74
N ALA A 270 4.35 1.69 5.18
CA ALA A 270 4.89 0.40 4.78
C ALA A 270 5.87 0.53 3.60
N ALA A 271 5.51 1.28 2.56
CA ALA A 271 6.37 1.54 1.41
C ALA A 271 7.67 2.22 1.82
N ASP A 272 7.61 3.22 2.70
CA ASP A 272 8.80 3.92 3.18
C ASP A 272 9.71 2.98 3.98
N GLN A 273 9.13 2.12 4.82
CA GLN A 273 9.89 1.08 5.52
C GLN A 273 10.60 0.14 4.54
N PHE A 274 9.90 -0.34 3.50
CA PHE A 274 10.48 -1.24 2.51
C PHE A 274 11.54 -0.53 1.65
N ALA A 275 11.34 0.73 1.31
CA ALA A 275 12.29 1.56 0.59
C ALA A 275 13.58 1.80 1.41
N GLN A 276 13.45 2.17 2.69
CA GLN A 276 14.57 2.29 3.64
C GLN A 276 15.30 0.95 3.85
N ALA A 277 14.62 -0.18 3.66
CA ALA A 277 15.25 -1.49 3.68
C ALA A 277 16.04 -1.80 2.40
N GLY A 278 16.03 -0.93 1.39
CA GLY A 278 16.80 -1.06 0.15
C GLY A 278 16.01 -1.55 -1.05
N ASN A 279 14.69 -1.78 -0.92
CA ASN A 279 13.84 -2.15 -2.05
C ASN A 279 13.63 -0.96 -2.97
N LYS A 280 13.91 -1.13 -4.27
CA LYS A 280 13.88 -0.03 -5.25
C LYS A 280 12.73 -0.08 -6.25
N ASN A 281 12.21 -1.27 -6.52
CA ASN A 281 11.07 -1.47 -7.41
C ASN A 281 10.34 -2.72 -6.91
N PHE A 282 9.20 -2.52 -6.27
CA PHE A 282 8.50 -3.60 -5.57
C PHE A 282 6.99 -3.37 -5.58
N GLN A 283 6.26 -4.47 -5.38
CA GLN A 283 4.83 -4.45 -5.15
C GLN A 283 4.54 -4.79 -3.71
N MET A 284 3.45 -4.22 -3.17
CA MET A 284 2.98 -4.58 -1.84
C MET A 284 1.45 -4.60 -1.79
N THR A 285 0.92 -5.46 -0.93
CA THR A 285 -0.51 -5.63 -0.71
C THR A 285 -0.83 -5.55 0.78
N GLY A 286 -1.84 -4.75 1.11
CA GLY A 286 -2.38 -4.60 2.46
C GLY A 286 -3.41 -5.69 2.79
N ALA A 287 -3.47 -6.06 4.07
CA ALA A 287 -4.53 -6.90 4.61
C ALA A 287 -5.88 -6.18 4.58
N ARG A 288 -6.97 -6.96 4.56
CA ARG A 288 -8.34 -6.46 4.69
C ARG A 288 -8.49 -5.61 5.97
N THR A 289 -9.14 -4.46 5.83
CA THR A 289 -9.63 -3.63 6.93
C THR A 289 -11.14 -3.49 6.83
N ASP A 290 -11.82 -3.56 7.96
CA ASP A 290 -13.26 -3.39 8.04
C ASP A 290 -13.59 -1.92 8.33
N VAL A 291 -14.46 -1.32 7.51
CA VAL A 291 -14.98 0.04 7.69
C VAL A 291 -16.28 -0.07 8.46
N ASP A 292 -16.16 -0.10 9.79
CA ASP A 292 -17.28 -0.40 10.69
C ASP A 292 -18.27 0.76 10.89
N LYS A 293 -17.91 1.96 10.44
CA LYS A 293 -18.80 3.12 10.48
C LYS A 293 -19.58 3.19 9.17
N ASN A 294 -20.88 3.38 9.27
CA ASN A 294 -21.69 3.72 8.11
C ASN A 294 -21.19 5.05 7.50
N PRO A 295 -21.28 5.19 6.17
CA PRO A 295 -21.08 6.46 5.48
C PRO A 295 -21.92 7.58 6.12
N ALA A 296 -21.43 8.81 6.04
CA ALA A 296 -22.11 9.99 6.58
C ALA A 296 -23.35 10.39 5.78
N THR A 297 -23.35 10.23 4.45
CA THR A 297 -24.46 10.64 3.58
C THR A 297 -25.41 9.48 3.30
N GLU A 298 -26.70 9.79 3.09
CA GLU A 298 -27.71 8.78 2.77
C GLU A 298 -27.40 8.04 1.45
N ASN A 299 -26.85 8.74 0.46
CA ASN A 299 -26.42 8.16 -0.81
C ASN A 299 -25.45 7.00 -0.55
N TRP A 300 -24.32 7.30 0.11
CA TRP A 300 -23.26 6.31 0.31
C TRP A 300 -23.63 5.24 1.35
N GLN A 301 -24.48 5.55 2.34
CA GLN A 301 -25.06 4.56 3.24
C GLN A 301 -25.81 3.46 2.48
N LYS A 302 -26.57 3.85 1.46
CA LYS A 302 -27.39 2.94 0.66
C LYS A 302 -26.63 2.33 -0.52
N THR A 303 -25.51 2.90 -0.94
CA THR A 303 -24.66 2.37 -2.02
C THR A 303 -23.74 1.25 -1.53
N ILE A 304 -23.03 1.47 -0.42
CA ILE A 304 -21.97 0.57 0.05
C ILE A 304 -22.05 0.27 1.57
N GLY A 305 -22.69 1.13 2.36
CA GLY A 305 -22.81 0.92 3.81
C GLY A 305 -21.47 0.66 4.50
N ARG A 306 -21.51 -0.17 5.56
CA ARG A 306 -20.29 -0.75 6.15
C ARG A 306 -19.69 -1.75 5.17
N HIS A 307 -18.38 -1.68 4.96
CA HIS A 307 -17.74 -2.42 3.89
C HIS A 307 -16.33 -2.86 4.27
N HIS A 308 -15.73 -3.67 3.42
CA HIS A 308 -14.33 -4.06 3.51
C HIS A 308 -13.49 -3.23 2.55
N GLN A 309 -12.28 -2.88 2.96
CA GLN A 309 -11.31 -2.24 2.09
C GLN A 309 -9.92 -2.86 2.22
N TRP A 310 -9.11 -2.75 1.18
CA TRP A 310 -7.67 -3.04 1.20
C TRP A 310 -6.98 -2.20 0.12
N SER A 311 -5.65 -2.18 0.13
CA SER A 311 -4.89 -1.50 -0.90
C SER A 311 -3.76 -2.36 -1.43
N TYR A 312 -3.33 -2.07 -2.65
CA TYR A 312 -2.10 -2.61 -3.21
C TYR A 312 -1.39 -1.52 -3.99
N SER A 313 -0.06 -1.64 -4.08
CA SER A 313 0.77 -0.57 -4.63
C SER A 313 1.91 -1.09 -5.47
N ASN A 314 2.30 -0.29 -6.47
CA ASN A 314 3.60 -0.37 -7.13
C ASN A 314 4.48 0.77 -6.59
N VAL A 315 5.66 0.45 -6.08
CA VAL A 315 6.59 1.42 -5.49
C VAL A 315 7.89 1.43 -6.27
N ARG A 316 8.39 2.62 -6.59
CA ARG A 316 9.65 2.85 -7.29
C ARG A 316 10.47 3.91 -6.56
N VAL A 317 11.76 3.65 -6.37
CA VAL A 317 12.70 4.55 -5.69
C VAL A 317 13.66 5.15 -6.71
N GLU A 318 13.57 6.46 -6.88
CA GLU A 318 14.36 7.28 -7.81
C GLU A 318 15.33 8.16 -7.03
N GLY A 319 16.57 7.71 -6.88
CA GLY A 319 17.54 8.40 -6.01
C GLY A 319 17.09 8.34 -4.55
N ASN A 320 16.74 9.50 -3.98
CA ASN A 320 16.16 9.61 -2.62
C ASN A 320 14.62 9.75 -2.61
N ARG A 321 13.98 9.78 -3.78
CA ARG A 321 12.54 9.96 -3.91
C ARG A 321 11.84 8.61 -4.02
N VAL A 322 10.85 8.36 -3.16
CA VAL A 322 9.94 7.23 -3.28
C VAL A 322 8.71 7.71 -4.05
N VAL A 323 8.28 6.93 -5.04
CA VAL A 323 7.05 7.16 -5.80
C VAL A 323 6.21 5.90 -5.70
N MET A 324 4.95 6.05 -5.28
CA MET A 324 4.01 4.95 -5.07
C MET A 324 2.73 5.20 -5.85
N ASP A 325 2.39 4.26 -6.72
CA ASP A 325 1.06 4.14 -7.30
C ASP A 325 0.25 3.19 -6.43
N VAL A 326 -0.69 3.71 -5.65
CA VAL A 326 -1.58 2.95 -4.76
C VAL A 326 -2.97 2.86 -5.38
N THR A 327 -3.55 1.66 -5.35
CA THR A 327 -4.96 1.42 -5.60
C THR A 327 -5.60 0.97 -4.29
N VAL A 328 -6.64 1.67 -3.86
CA VAL A 328 -7.54 1.28 -2.77
C VAL A 328 -8.77 0.63 -3.39
N GLU A 329 -9.14 -0.53 -2.88
CA GLU A 329 -10.33 -1.28 -3.24
C GLU A 329 -11.31 -1.23 -2.08
N ALA A 330 -12.57 -0.93 -2.36
CA ALA A 330 -13.68 -1.05 -1.43
C ALA A 330 -14.66 -2.10 -1.96
N ARG A 331 -15.17 -2.97 -1.10
CA ARG A 331 -16.07 -4.04 -1.48
C ARG A 331 -17.09 -4.34 -0.39
N ASP A 332 -18.30 -4.62 -0.84
CA ASP A 332 -19.37 -5.17 -0.01
C ASP A 332 -20.15 -6.23 -0.80
N TYR A 333 -21.08 -6.91 -0.12
CA TYR A 333 -22.09 -7.75 -0.76
C TYR A 333 -23.44 -7.09 -0.55
N TYR A 334 -23.93 -6.42 -1.59
CA TYR A 334 -25.19 -5.69 -1.56
C TYR A 334 -26.36 -6.65 -1.29
N ASN A 335 -26.81 -6.67 -0.05
CA ASN A 335 -27.89 -7.49 0.46
C ASN A 335 -28.76 -6.70 1.45
N PHE A 336 -29.86 -7.31 1.89
CA PHE A 336 -30.69 -6.80 2.98
C PHE A 336 -30.52 -7.74 4.18
N ASN A 337 -30.50 -7.20 5.39
CA ASN A 337 -30.18 -7.99 6.58
C ASN A 337 -31.37 -8.18 7.50
N LYS A 338 -31.69 -9.44 7.82
CA LYS A 338 -32.85 -9.78 8.63
C LYS A 338 -32.68 -9.24 10.06
N GLY A 339 -33.58 -8.34 10.44
CA GLY A 339 -33.56 -7.70 11.77
C GLY A 339 -32.92 -6.31 11.76
N GLU A 340 -32.30 -5.93 10.64
CA GLU A 340 -31.83 -4.56 10.41
C GLU A 340 -32.94 -3.67 9.86
N ASN A 341 -32.74 -2.37 10.03
CA ASN A 341 -33.59 -1.34 9.47
C ASN A 341 -32.72 -0.30 8.77
N ASP A 342 -33.22 0.23 7.67
CA ASP A 342 -32.64 1.39 7.01
C ASP A 342 -32.48 2.56 8.00
N ILE A 343 -31.27 3.11 8.09
CA ILE A 343 -30.92 4.10 9.11
C ILE A 343 -31.68 5.40 8.91
N ALA A 344 -31.83 5.83 7.65
CA ALA A 344 -32.46 7.11 7.31
C ALA A 344 -33.99 7.05 7.46
N THR A 345 -34.62 5.94 7.07
CA THR A 345 -36.09 5.83 6.99
C THR A 345 -36.71 4.97 8.09
N GLY A 346 -35.91 4.23 8.85
CA GLY A 346 -36.38 3.25 9.84
C GLY A 346 -37.11 2.05 9.25
N ILE A 347 -37.07 1.89 7.92
CA ILE A 347 -37.80 0.82 7.24
C ILE A 347 -37.04 -0.50 7.40
N SER A 348 -37.74 -1.53 7.87
CA SER A 348 -37.14 -2.85 8.01
C SER A 348 -36.71 -3.44 6.66
N ASP A 349 -35.47 -3.91 6.65
CA ASP A 349 -34.83 -4.63 5.54
C ASP A 349 -35.61 -5.87 5.12
N LYS A 350 -36.43 -6.43 6.02
CA LYS A 350 -37.34 -7.55 5.73
C LYS A 350 -38.25 -7.29 4.54
N GLN A 351 -38.62 -6.03 4.28
CA GLN A 351 -39.48 -5.70 3.14
C GLN A 351 -38.76 -5.89 1.80
N ASN A 352 -37.49 -5.51 1.70
CA ASN A 352 -36.71 -5.63 0.47
C ASN A 352 -36.02 -7.00 0.34
N GLY A 353 -35.57 -7.59 1.45
CA GLY A 353 -35.04 -8.95 1.49
C GLY A 353 -36.07 -10.01 1.10
N ARG A 354 -37.36 -9.75 1.34
CA ARG A 354 -38.45 -10.60 0.84
C ARG A 354 -38.42 -10.78 -0.69
N PHE A 355 -37.99 -9.76 -1.45
CA PHE A 355 -37.88 -9.86 -2.91
C PHE A 355 -36.78 -10.82 -3.36
N ALA A 356 -35.70 -10.98 -2.57
CA ALA A 356 -34.70 -12.01 -2.80
C ALA A 356 -35.26 -13.41 -2.53
N GLU A 357 -35.95 -13.60 -1.40
CA GLU A 357 -36.52 -14.91 -1.06
C GLU A 357 -37.51 -15.43 -2.10
N ILE A 358 -38.23 -14.56 -2.80
CA ILE A 358 -39.19 -14.93 -3.87
C ILE A 358 -38.61 -14.86 -5.28
N GLY A 359 -37.31 -14.59 -5.41
CA GLY A 359 -36.60 -14.61 -6.68
C GLY A 359 -36.91 -13.44 -7.62
N TRP A 360 -37.38 -12.30 -7.10
CA TRP A 360 -37.70 -11.10 -7.89
C TRP A 360 -36.58 -10.07 -7.94
N ALA A 361 -35.67 -10.11 -6.97
CA ALA A 361 -34.49 -9.27 -6.92
C ALA A 361 -33.32 -10.10 -6.39
N LYS A 362 -32.09 -9.77 -6.76
CA LYS A 362 -30.94 -10.65 -6.47
C LYS A 362 -29.80 -9.87 -5.82
N PRO A 363 -29.36 -10.26 -4.62
CA PRO A 363 -28.15 -9.72 -4.01
C PRO A 363 -26.93 -9.90 -4.91
N PHE A 364 -25.95 -9.00 -4.81
CA PHE A 364 -24.81 -8.99 -5.70
C PHE A 364 -23.55 -8.44 -5.02
N GLU A 365 -22.41 -8.71 -5.63
CA GLU A 365 -21.13 -8.19 -5.18
C GLU A 365 -20.96 -6.74 -5.65
N SER A 366 -20.74 -5.81 -4.72
CA SER A 366 -20.50 -4.41 -5.03
C SER A 366 -19.02 -4.07 -4.81
N HIS A 367 -18.42 -3.31 -5.72
CA HIS A 367 -17.03 -2.89 -5.56
C HIS A 367 -16.75 -1.50 -6.13
N GLY A 368 -15.68 -0.88 -5.68
CA GLY A 368 -15.19 0.37 -6.24
C GLY A 368 -13.71 0.50 -6.00
N SER A 369 -13.01 1.20 -6.90
CA SER A 369 -11.55 1.34 -6.83
C SER A 369 -11.13 2.81 -6.94
N LEU A 370 -10.08 3.17 -6.22
CA LEU A 370 -9.52 4.51 -6.22
C LEU A 370 -8.01 4.44 -6.35
N LYS A 371 -7.47 5.04 -7.40
CA LYS A 371 -6.03 5.11 -7.66
C LYS A 371 -5.45 6.47 -7.29
N ARG A 372 -4.27 6.48 -6.68
CA ARG A 372 -3.46 7.68 -6.41
C ARG A 372 -1.99 7.40 -6.69
N THR A 373 -1.29 8.44 -7.13
CA THR A 373 0.16 8.48 -7.11
C THR A 373 0.60 9.43 -5.99
N VAL A 374 1.48 8.95 -5.12
CA VAL A 374 2.05 9.72 -4.01
C VAL A 374 3.58 9.64 -4.10
N SER A 375 4.27 10.72 -3.76
CA SER A 375 5.73 10.70 -3.70
C SER A 375 6.27 11.47 -2.51
N TRP A 376 7.41 11.03 -1.99
CA TRP A 376 8.06 11.61 -0.82
C TRP A 376 9.57 11.35 -0.80
N GLU A 377 10.29 12.03 0.09
CA GLU A 377 11.69 11.72 0.34
C GLU A 377 11.82 10.55 1.30
N MET A 378 12.67 9.58 0.97
CA MET A 378 12.87 8.38 1.79
C MET A 378 13.18 8.75 3.26
N GLY A 379 12.47 8.12 4.19
CA GLY A 379 12.57 8.40 5.63
C GLY A 379 11.72 9.59 6.11
N HIS A 380 11.08 10.31 5.19
CA HIS A 380 10.20 11.44 5.48
C HIS A 380 8.83 11.27 4.79
N PRO A 381 8.08 10.19 5.11
CA PRO A 381 6.76 9.98 4.54
C PRO A 381 5.79 11.09 4.96
N PRO A 382 4.89 11.55 4.07
CA PRO A 382 3.88 12.53 4.40
C PRO A 382 2.88 11.95 5.39
N ALA A 383 2.22 12.84 6.15
CA ALA A 383 1.08 12.42 6.94
C ALA A 383 -0.07 11.98 6.02
N ALA A 384 -0.97 11.14 6.55
CA ALA A 384 -2.16 10.70 5.83
C ALA A 384 -2.94 11.93 5.30
N GLY A 385 -3.17 11.98 3.99
CA GLY A 385 -3.89 13.06 3.33
C GLY A 385 -3.12 14.36 3.04
N SER A 386 -1.79 14.42 3.24
CA SER A 386 -0.99 15.66 3.07
C SER A 386 0.19 15.59 2.08
N GLY A 387 0.27 14.55 1.25
CA GLY A 387 1.31 14.44 0.21
C GLY A 387 0.97 15.23 -1.06
N ASP A 388 1.96 15.45 -1.93
CA ASP A 388 1.74 15.80 -3.35
C ASP A 388 1.01 14.62 -4.00
N THR A 389 -0.31 14.59 -3.84
CA THR A 389 -1.20 13.61 -4.44
C THR A 389 -1.70 14.18 -5.75
N SER A 390 -1.64 13.41 -6.83
CA SER A 390 -2.50 13.70 -7.97
C SER A 390 -3.95 13.58 -7.47
N ASP A 391 -4.65 14.71 -7.33
CA ASP A 391 -6.10 14.67 -7.12
C ASP A 391 -6.73 13.83 -8.23
N PRO A 392 -7.77 13.03 -7.94
CA PRO A 392 -8.50 12.35 -9.00
C PRO A 392 -9.04 13.44 -9.92
N GLN A 393 -8.65 13.42 -11.19
CA GLN A 393 -9.27 14.30 -12.17
C GLN A 393 -10.78 14.08 -12.11
N ARG A 394 -11.55 15.18 -11.96
CA ARG A 394 -12.98 15.18 -12.20
C ARG A 394 -13.19 14.57 -13.58
N ASN A 395 -13.83 13.41 -13.65
CA ASN A 395 -14.31 12.90 -14.91
C ASN A 395 -15.53 13.76 -15.28
N GLN A 396 -15.31 14.89 -15.96
CA GLN A 396 -16.35 15.88 -16.26
C GLN A 396 -17.47 15.35 -17.17
N GLY A 397 -17.38 14.09 -17.63
CA GLY A 397 -18.35 13.43 -18.50
C GLY A 397 -19.07 12.23 -17.89
N ARG A 398 -19.07 12.06 -16.57
CA ARG A 398 -19.86 11.04 -15.87
C ARG A 398 -20.72 11.70 -14.78
N GLU A 399 -21.72 12.48 -15.20
CA GLU A 399 -23.01 12.37 -14.53
C GLU A 399 -23.60 11.07 -15.10
N ASP A 400 -23.69 10.00 -14.32
CA ASP A 400 -24.11 8.67 -14.80
C ASP A 400 -25.63 8.58 -15.09
N ARG A 401 -26.31 9.72 -15.17
CA ARG A 401 -27.64 9.80 -15.79
C ARG A 401 -27.52 9.59 -17.29
N THR A 402 -27.89 8.39 -17.75
CA THR A 402 -28.12 8.07 -19.18
C THR A 402 -29.05 9.04 -19.92
N ASP A 403 -29.78 9.93 -19.23
CA ASP A 403 -30.76 10.85 -19.82
C ASP A 403 -30.30 12.30 -20.01
N ASN A 404 -29.06 12.67 -19.65
CA ASN A 404 -28.45 13.99 -19.88
C ASN A 404 -29.30 15.20 -19.46
N ARG A 405 -30.30 15.05 -18.57
CA ARG A 405 -31.31 16.10 -18.33
C ARG A 405 -30.79 17.40 -17.72
N HIS A 406 -29.55 17.43 -17.23
CA HIS A 406 -28.94 18.63 -16.64
C HIS A 406 -27.53 18.95 -17.20
N SER A 407 -27.12 18.32 -18.30
CA SER A 407 -26.11 18.92 -19.16
C SER A 407 -26.66 20.25 -19.64
N GLY A 408 -25.93 21.35 -19.46
CA GLY A 408 -26.39 22.74 -19.64
C GLY A 408 -26.87 23.16 -21.04
N ASP A 409 -27.27 22.24 -21.92
CA ASP A 409 -27.88 22.50 -23.20
C ASP A 409 -29.29 21.90 -23.27
N GLY A 410 -30.29 22.77 -23.20
CA GLY A 410 -31.69 22.38 -23.07
C GLY A 410 -32.33 21.72 -24.29
N LYS A 411 -33.46 21.06 -23.98
CA LYS A 411 -34.60 20.61 -24.83
C LYS A 411 -34.53 19.19 -25.43
N ARG A 412 -35.26 18.26 -24.82
CA ARG A 412 -36.59 17.77 -25.25
C ARG A 412 -37.07 16.66 -24.31
N ALA A 413 -38.35 16.72 -23.91
CA ALA A 413 -39.01 15.61 -23.22
C ALA A 413 -39.19 14.43 -24.19
N PRO A 414 -39.04 13.16 -23.74
CA PRO A 414 -39.40 12.03 -24.55
C PRO A 414 -40.92 11.79 -24.52
N ASP A 415 -41.46 11.55 -25.71
CA ASP A 415 -42.85 11.20 -25.97
C ASP A 415 -43.26 9.91 -25.25
N ASN A 416 -44.49 9.92 -24.74
CA ASN A 416 -45.24 8.75 -24.31
C ASN A 416 -45.47 7.85 -25.53
N ASP A 417 -44.81 6.70 -25.61
CA ASP A 417 -45.26 5.63 -26.51
C ASP A 417 -45.85 4.47 -25.69
N ARG A 418 -47.18 4.46 -25.67
CA ARG A 418 -48.03 3.34 -25.28
C ARG A 418 -48.14 2.43 -26.49
N ASP A 419 -47.29 1.42 -26.64
CA ASP A 419 -47.68 0.16 -27.28
C ASP A 419 -46.59 -0.91 -27.23
N THR A 420 -46.67 -1.81 -26.26
CA THR A 420 -46.33 -3.23 -26.47
C THR A 420 -47.20 -4.09 -25.54
N GLY A 421 -48.49 -4.11 -25.87
CA GLY A 421 -49.45 -4.99 -25.22
C GLY A 421 -50.46 -5.51 -26.23
N ARG A 422 -50.07 -6.46 -27.09
CA ARG A 422 -51.06 -7.36 -27.72
C ARG A 422 -50.47 -8.70 -28.16
N VAL A 423 -50.88 -9.71 -27.40
CA VAL A 423 -50.96 -11.12 -27.80
C VAL A 423 -52.06 -11.24 -28.86
N GLY A 424 -51.80 -12.00 -29.93
CA GLY A 424 -52.79 -12.34 -30.94
C GLY A 424 -52.54 -13.74 -31.51
N TYR A 425 -53.34 -14.69 -31.05
CA TYR A 425 -53.55 -16.01 -31.66
C TYR A 425 -54.11 -15.87 -33.08
N LYS A 426 -53.46 -16.50 -34.06
CA LYS A 426 -54.01 -17.56 -34.93
C LYS A 426 -52.95 -18.04 -35.92
#